data_AF-A0A2V8K4L1-F1
#
_entry.id   AF-A0A2V8K4L1-F1
#
_cell.length_a   1.000
_cell.length_b   1.000
_cell.length_c   1.000
_cell.angle_alpha   90.00
_cell.angle_beta   90.00
_cell.angle_gamma   90.00
#
_symmetry.space_group_name_H-M   'P 1'
#
loop_
_entity.id
_entity.type
_entity.pdbx_description
1 polymer ?
#
loop_
_entity_poly.entity_id
_entity_poly.type
_entity_poly.pdbx_seq_one_letter_code
_entity_poly.pdbx_strand_id
1 'polypeptide(L)'
;MNRTLAALCVLVLAQVQAQAQTPTAADIQEGARIWQGYFTLENDCKLCHGERGEGGFAKALAGHQLTPVEFLRVVRQGSGTTMPAFVPDKNLTDQQVVQVAAYLASLPKPSGPPPLWRTTVPPLATPRQKLYITSGCGQCHAPIFANPRRTAGGLGGDYEWFKTEVYEHTTSPDHANSRHLRMGNYSRQQVPESTLQEIWQFFAVEQGLRVPIGAEVSAGVPSAKGTTYTLTIQNTGRPGKGLTAEYVTITLPLLRGRDPEEVTTVVEETTGGGYTGIHRDPITNSNAAEFEIPSLGPGEKKTFTITLSGKGANAGIPRGTVKWEKPRLNSGGTDLIAIGVPLGQ
;
A
#
# COMPACT_ATOMS: atom_id res chain seq x y z
N MET A 1 35.11 78.33 12.05
CA MET A 1 36.23 77.78 11.26
C MET A 1 36.28 76.27 11.48
N ASN A 2 36.13 75.50 10.40
CA ASN A 2 36.18 74.03 10.25
C ASN A 2 36.95 73.20 11.29
N ARG A 3 36.41 72.03 11.67
CA ARG A 3 36.94 70.68 11.28
C ARG A 3 36.33 69.52 12.08
N THR A 4 35.58 68.67 11.37
CA THR A 4 35.54 67.19 11.44
C THR A 4 36.18 66.48 12.64
N LEU A 5 35.38 65.68 13.36
CA LEU A 5 35.82 64.43 13.99
C LEU A 5 34.70 63.38 13.89
N ALA A 6 35.07 62.28 13.23
CA ALA A 6 34.27 61.09 12.98
C ALA A 6 34.95 59.88 13.65
N ALA A 7 34.17 58.81 13.83
CA ALA A 7 34.53 57.44 14.25
C ALA A 7 34.78 57.24 15.76
N LEU A 8 34.37 56.15 16.42
CA LEU A 8 34.10 54.78 15.97
C LEU A 8 32.78 54.23 16.57
N CYS A 9 31.83 53.83 15.73
CA CYS A 9 30.89 52.75 16.05
C CYS A 9 31.39 51.51 15.31
N VAL A 10 32.01 50.57 16.02
CA VAL A 10 32.36 49.26 15.50
C VAL A 10 31.05 48.46 15.40
N LEU A 11 30.41 48.52 14.23
CA LEU A 11 29.40 47.54 13.85
C LEU A 11 30.13 46.22 13.59
N VAL A 12 30.03 45.28 14.53
CA VAL A 12 30.32 43.87 14.28
C VAL A 12 29.22 43.35 13.34
N LEU A 13 29.48 43.43 12.04
CA LEU A 13 28.73 42.70 11.03
C LEU A 13 29.03 41.22 11.23
N ALA A 14 28.17 40.53 11.99
CA ALA A 14 28.10 39.08 11.97
C ALA A 14 27.66 38.66 10.56
N GLN A 15 28.64 38.41 9.68
CA GLN A 15 28.40 37.72 8.43
C GLN A 15 28.04 36.28 8.75
N VAL A 16 26.74 36.01 8.90
CA VAL A 16 26.21 34.65 8.79
C VAL A 16 26.28 34.28 7.31
N GLN A 17 27.47 33.93 6.85
CA GLN A 17 27.60 33.17 5.62
C GLN A 17 27.00 31.79 5.92
N ALA A 18 25.86 31.50 5.31
CA ALA A 18 25.36 30.13 5.20
C ALA A 18 26.33 29.36 4.31
N GLN A 19 27.48 28.96 4.86
CA GLN A 19 28.32 27.94 4.26
C GLN A 19 27.50 26.66 4.19
N ALA A 20 27.40 26.08 3.00
CA ALA A 20 26.90 24.73 2.84
C ALA A 20 27.74 23.81 3.75
N GLN A 21 27.16 23.42 4.88
CA GLN A 21 27.83 22.51 5.80
C GLN A 21 28.00 21.18 5.08
N THR A 22 29.25 20.70 5.00
CA THR A 22 29.54 19.35 4.54
C THR A 22 28.74 18.36 5.40
N PRO A 23 28.02 17.40 4.80
CA PRO A 23 27.25 16.42 5.56
C PRO A 23 28.12 15.70 6.59
N THR A 24 27.63 15.57 7.82
CA THR A 24 28.35 14.83 8.87
C THR A 24 28.20 13.32 8.69
N ALA A 25 29.03 12.53 9.38
CA ALA A 25 28.86 11.07 9.42
C ALA A 25 27.48 10.66 9.98
N ALA A 26 26.94 11.43 10.93
CA ALA A 26 25.59 11.21 11.46
C ALA A 26 24.50 11.48 10.40
N ASP A 27 24.67 12.50 9.56
CA ASP A 27 23.74 12.78 8.45
C ASP A 27 23.71 11.64 7.43
N ILE A 28 24.89 11.09 7.10
CA ILE A 28 25.00 9.94 6.18
C ILE A 28 24.32 8.70 6.79
N GLN A 29 24.54 8.44 8.08
CA GLN A 29 23.91 7.31 8.76
C GLN A 29 22.38 7.44 8.81
N GLU A 30 21.88 8.63 9.12
CA GLU A 30 20.45 8.92 9.13
C GLU A 30 19.84 8.81 7.72
N GLY A 31 20.52 9.34 6.71
CA GLY A 31 20.15 9.17 5.31
C GLY A 31 20.05 7.71 4.89
N ALA A 32 20.99 6.87 5.32
CA ALA A 32 20.95 5.43 5.09
C ALA A 32 19.72 4.79 5.74
N ARG A 33 19.39 5.21 6.95
CA ARG A 33 18.22 4.71 7.69
C ARG A 33 16.91 5.13 7.04
N ILE A 34 16.81 6.38 6.57
CA ILE A 34 15.66 6.85 5.77
C ILE A 34 15.56 6.06 4.47
N TRP A 35 16.67 5.81 3.77
CA TRP A 35 16.67 5.03 2.53
C TRP A 35 16.20 3.59 2.70
N GLN A 36 16.68 2.91 3.74
CA GLN A 36 16.27 1.54 4.06
C GLN A 36 14.82 1.46 4.57
N GLY A 37 14.27 2.57 5.06
CA GLY A 37 12.93 2.68 5.61
C GLY A 37 12.90 2.63 7.14
N TYR A 38 11.89 3.26 7.73
CA TYR A 38 11.65 3.23 9.18
C TYR A 38 10.61 2.16 9.51
N PHE A 39 10.85 1.30 10.52
CA PHE A 39 9.82 0.53 11.22
C PHE A 39 8.62 0.07 10.34
N THR A 40 8.88 -0.78 9.33
CA THR A 40 7.89 -1.34 8.36
C THR A 40 7.31 -0.39 7.30
N LEU A 41 7.70 0.89 7.30
CA LEU A 41 7.45 1.84 6.22
C LEU A 41 8.67 1.84 5.29
N GLU A 42 8.60 1.05 4.22
CA GLU A 42 9.56 1.11 3.11
C GLU A 42 9.60 2.53 2.54
N ASN A 43 10.81 3.07 2.32
CA ASN A 43 10.95 4.30 1.54
C ASN A 43 10.68 3.99 0.06
N ASP A 44 9.60 4.55 -0.48
CA ASP A 44 9.16 4.24 -1.84
C ASP A 44 10.10 4.75 -2.94
N CYS A 45 11.08 5.63 -2.61
CA CYS A 45 12.09 6.06 -3.59
C CYS A 45 12.85 4.86 -4.18
N LYS A 46 13.13 3.84 -3.37
CA LYS A 46 13.87 2.64 -3.80
C LYS A 46 13.07 1.77 -4.78
N LEU A 47 11.73 1.86 -4.79
CA LEU A 47 10.88 1.13 -5.73
C LEU A 47 11.16 1.52 -7.19
N CYS A 48 11.64 2.74 -7.40
CA CYS A 48 12.07 3.23 -8.71
C CYS A 48 13.59 3.27 -8.86
N HIS A 49 14.30 3.63 -7.79
CA HIS A 49 15.75 3.90 -7.82
C HIS A 49 16.63 2.73 -7.37
N GLY A 50 16.07 1.57 -7.02
CA GLY A 50 16.82 0.37 -6.60
C GLY A 50 17.14 0.35 -5.10
N GLU A 51 17.43 -0.83 -4.54
CA GLU A 51 17.62 -1.00 -3.08
C GLU A 51 18.84 -0.26 -2.54
N ARG A 52 19.84 -0.01 -3.38
CA ARG A 52 21.08 0.72 -3.08
C ARG A 52 21.19 2.01 -3.90
N GLY A 53 20.11 2.48 -4.51
CA GLY A 53 20.16 3.65 -5.40
C GLY A 53 20.81 3.36 -6.76
N GLU A 54 20.95 2.09 -7.14
CA GLU A 54 21.60 1.65 -8.37
C GLU A 54 20.79 1.90 -9.66
N GLY A 55 19.56 2.39 -9.52
CA GLY A 55 18.62 2.65 -10.60
C GLY A 55 17.70 1.46 -10.85
N GLY A 56 17.19 1.37 -12.07
CA GLY A 56 16.23 0.35 -12.49
C GLY A 56 15.17 0.97 -13.36
N PHE A 57 14.01 1.24 -12.77
CA PHE A 57 12.96 2.01 -13.44
C PHE A 57 13.35 3.49 -13.59
N ALA A 58 13.90 4.08 -12.53
CA ALA A 58 14.45 5.44 -12.53
C ALA A 58 15.99 5.44 -12.60
N LYS A 59 16.55 6.62 -12.84
CA LYS A 59 18.01 6.81 -12.92
C LYS A 59 18.70 6.37 -11.62
N ALA A 60 19.95 5.90 -11.73
CA ALA A 60 20.79 5.66 -10.57
C ALA A 60 21.05 6.95 -9.78
N LEU A 61 21.02 6.85 -8.45
CA LEU A 61 21.36 7.90 -7.50
C LEU A 61 22.64 7.58 -6.72
N ALA A 62 23.05 6.31 -6.62
CA ALA A 62 24.31 5.93 -5.99
C ALA A 62 25.50 6.61 -6.69
N GLY A 63 26.33 7.29 -5.90
CA GLY A 63 27.48 8.06 -6.39
C GLY A 63 27.11 9.28 -7.23
N HIS A 64 25.91 9.85 -7.04
CA HIS A 64 25.51 11.09 -7.74
C HIS A 64 26.41 12.27 -7.37
N GLN A 65 26.45 13.27 -8.25
CA GLN A 65 27.23 14.51 -8.07
C GLN A 65 26.35 15.75 -7.89
N LEU A 66 25.05 15.56 -7.67
CA LEU A 66 24.10 16.66 -7.41
C LEU A 66 24.46 17.36 -6.08
N THR A 67 24.38 18.69 -6.07
CA THR A 67 24.41 19.46 -4.83
C THR A 67 23.13 19.20 -4.00
N PRO A 68 23.15 19.45 -2.67
CA PRO A 68 21.95 19.31 -1.83
C PRO A 68 20.75 20.09 -2.37
N VAL A 69 20.96 21.31 -2.89
CA VAL A 69 19.90 22.16 -3.43
C VAL A 69 19.32 21.61 -4.72
N GLU A 70 20.15 21.07 -5.62
CA GLU A 70 19.68 20.44 -6.85
C GLU A 70 18.90 19.16 -6.57
N PHE A 71 19.41 18.32 -5.66
CA PHE A 71 18.72 17.10 -5.26
C PHE A 71 17.36 17.41 -4.65
N LEU A 72 17.32 18.34 -3.69
CA LEU A 72 16.09 18.79 -3.06
C LEU A 72 15.09 19.35 -4.09
N ARG A 73 15.56 20.20 -5.02
CA ARG A 73 14.70 20.75 -6.08
C ARG A 73 14.03 19.65 -6.90
N VAL A 74 14.78 18.63 -7.32
CA VAL A 74 14.24 17.50 -8.09
C VAL A 74 13.19 16.74 -7.28
N VAL A 75 13.42 16.51 -5.99
CA VAL A 75 12.45 15.83 -5.12
C VAL A 75 11.17 16.64 -4.92
N ARG A 76 11.29 17.97 -4.75
CA ARG A 76 10.14 18.86 -4.53
C ARG A 76 9.33 19.19 -5.78
N GLN A 77 9.96 19.13 -6.96
CA GLN A 77 9.29 19.44 -8.23
C GLN A 77 8.84 18.17 -8.97
N GLY A 78 9.36 17.01 -8.60
CA GLY A 78 9.28 15.82 -9.43
C GLY A 78 10.18 15.91 -10.67
N SER A 79 10.19 14.86 -11.48
CA SER A 79 11.02 14.80 -12.68
C SER A 79 10.42 13.88 -13.74
N GLY A 80 10.43 14.34 -15.00
CA GLY A 80 9.87 13.58 -16.12
C GLY A 80 8.39 13.26 -15.93
N THR A 81 7.92 12.18 -16.55
CA THR A 81 6.52 11.73 -16.46
C THR A 81 6.25 10.79 -15.29
N THR A 82 7.28 10.38 -14.53
CA THR A 82 7.19 9.24 -13.63
C THR A 82 7.46 9.55 -12.16
N MET A 83 8.31 10.54 -11.85
CA MET A 83 8.62 10.90 -10.47
C MET A 83 7.71 12.04 -10.00
N PRO A 84 6.81 11.80 -9.02
CA PRO A 84 5.95 12.84 -8.49
C PRO A 84 6.75 13.84 -7.63
N ALA A 85 6.11 14.98 -7.35
CA ALA A 85 6.60 15.97 -6.38
C ALA A 85 6.30 15.50 -4.95
N PHE A 86 7.34 15.36 -4.13
CA PHE A 86 7.21 14.97 -2.72
C PHE A 86 7.26 16.22 -1.82
N VAL A 87 6.30 16.38 -0.92
CA VAL A 87 6.16 17.58 -0.09
C VAL A 87 6.74 17.39 1.32
N PRO A 88 7.30 18.45 1.95
CA PRO A 88 7.99 18.33 3.24
C PRO A 88 7.13 17.82 4.41
N ASP A 89 5.84 18.15 4.42
CA ASP A 89 4.91 17.90 5.53
C ASP A 89 4.20 16.54 5.45
N LYS A 90 4.21 15.89 4.28
CA LYS A 90 3.55 14.58 4.07
C LYS A 90 4.50 13.43 3.75
N ASN A 91 5.66 13.70 3.15
CA ASN A 91 6.58 12.66 2.68
C ASN A 91 7.86 12.61 3.53
N LEU A 92 8.81 13.49 3.23
CA LEU A 92 10.08 13.64 3.94
C LEU A 92 10.40 15.12 4.05
N THR A 93 10.85 15.58 5.21
CA THR A 93 11.31 16.96 5.43
C THR A 93 12.53 17.30 4.57
N ASP A 94 12.83 18.58 4.37
CA ASP A 94 13.99 18.99 3.55
C ASP A 94 15.32 18.47 4.11
N GLN A 95 15.48 18.48 5.44
CA GLN A 95 16.65 17.91 6.10
C GLN A 95 16.80 16.42 5.80
N GLN A 96 15.71 15.66 5.92
CA GLN A 96 15.71 14.22 5.61
C GLN A 96 16.08 13.96 4.14
N VAL A 97 15.58 14.77 3.20
CA VAL A 97 15.94 14.65 1.78
C VAL A 97 17.43 14.94 1.56
N VAL A 98 18.00 15.95 2.22
CA VAL A 98 19.43 16.26 2.14
C VAL A 98 20.29 15.15 2.75
N GLN A 99 19.85 14.54 3.85
CA GLN A 99 20.53 13.40 4.47
C GLN A 99 20.52 12.17 3.54
N VAL A 100 19.39 11.88 2.89
CA VAL A 100 19.29 10.83 1.86
C VAL A 100 20.22 11.13 0.69
N ALA A 101 20.29 12.37 0.22
CA ALA A 101 21.22 12.77 -0.85
C ALA A 101 22.68 12.54 -0.43
N ALA A 102 23.06 12.93 0.78
CA ALA A 102 24.42 12.71 1.30
C ALA A 102 24.77 11.22 1.37
N TYR A 103 23.83 10.38 1.84
CA TYR A 103 24.01 8.93 1.84
C TYR A 103 24.21 8.36 0.44
N LEU A 104 23.33 8.68 -0.51
CA LEU A 104 23.41 8.16 -1.87
C LEU A 104 24.67 8.62 -2.60
N ALA A 105 25.10 9.87 -2.39
CA ALA A 105 26.37 10.38 -2.91
C ALA A 105 27.59 9.63 -2.35
N SER A 106 27.52 9.11 -1.13
CA SER A 106 28.60 8.33 -0.50
C SER A 106 28.75 6.91 -1.06
N LEU A 107 27.73 6.40 -1.75
CA LEU A 107 27.75 5.06 -2.34
C LEU A 107 28.60 5.01 -3.61
N PRO A 108 29.21 3.85 -3.93
CA PRO A 108 29.91 3.68 -5.19
C PRO A 108 28.94 3.82 -6.38
N LYS A 109 29.40 4.48 -7.44
CA LYS A 109 28.65 4.56 -8.69
C LYS A 109 28.46 3.13 -9.26
N PRO A 110 27.23 2.74 -9.66
CA PRO A 110 27.00 1.42 -10.25
C PRO A 110 27.82 1.21 -11.53
N SER A 111 28.39 0.01 -11.67
CA SER A 111 29.26 -0.37 -12.81
C SER A 111 28.68 -1.50 -13.67
N GLY A 112 27.38 -1.79 -13.55
CA GLY A 112 26.69 -2.86 -14.28
C GLY A 112 25.35 -2.40 -14.87
N PRO A 113 24.64 -3.28 -15.59
CA PRO A 113 23.29 -2.97 -16.05
C PRO A 113 22.38 -2.68 -14.86
N PRO A 114 21.43 -1.75 -14.98
CA PRO A 114 20.47 -1.48 -13.92
C PRO A 114 19.62 -2.73 -13.64
N PRO A 115 19.12 -2.90 -12.40
CA PRO A 115 18.19 -3.98 -12.09
C PRO A 115 16.91 -3.86 -12.91
N LEU A 116 16.20 -4.99 -13.05
CA LEU A 116 14.89 -4.98 -13.70
C LEU A 116 13.89 -4.14 -12.91
N TRP A 117 12.85 -3.68 -13.60
CA TRP A 117 11.73 -2.98 -12.96
C TRP A 117 11.08 -3.90 -11.93
N ARG A 118 10.72 -3.35 -10.77
CA ARG A 118 9.99 -4.10 -9.75
C ARG A 118 8.69 -4.69 -10.32
N THR A 119 7.99 -3.88 -11.09
CA THR A 119 6.81 -4.31 -11.85
C THR A 119 7.14 -4.26 -13.33
N THR A 120 7.26 -5.43 -13.95
CA THR A 120 7.42 -5.56 -15.40
C THR A 120 6.08 -5.45 -16.11
N VAL A 121 6.11 -5.04 -17.38
CA VAL A 121 4.93 -5.05 -18.24
C VAL A 121 4.60 -6.52 -18.59
N PRO A 122 3.39 -7.02 -18.26
CA PRO A 122 2.99 -8.37 -18.64
C PRO A 122 3.02 -8.58 -20.17
N PRO A 123 3.35 -9.78 -20.67
CA PRO A 123 3.40 -10.04 -22.11
C PRO A 123 2.09 -9.75 -22.86
N LEU A 124 0.95 -9.96 -22.20
CA LEU A 124 -0.40 -9.74 -22.74
C LEU A 124 -1.06 -8.47 -22.19
N ALA A 125 -0.26 -7.50 -21.74
CA ALA A 125 -0.79 -6.24 -21.21
C ALA A 125 -1.60 -5.49 -22.27
N THR A 126 -2.77 -5.00 -21.89
CA THR A 126 -3.54 -4.07 -22.72
C THR A 126 -2.74 -2.78 -22.95
N PRO A 127 -3.02 -2.00 -24.01
CA PRO A 127 -2.35 -0.71 -24.23
C PRO A 127 -2.40 0.20 -23.00
N ARG A 128 -3.52 0.20 -22.28
CA ARG A 128 -3.71 1.00 -21.07
C ARG A 128 -2.95 0.46 -19.87
N GLN A 129 -2.88 -0.86 -19.70
CA GLN A 129 -2.01 -1.46 -18.67
C GLN A 129 -0.54 -1.14 -18.94
N LYS A 130 -0.11 -1.18 -20.21
CA LYS A 130 1.24 -0.77 -20.63
C LYS A 130 1.50 0.68 -20.22
N LEU A 131 0.62 1.59 -20.62
CA LEU A 131 0.70 3.01 -20.29
C LEU A 131 0.80 3.25 -18.79
N TYR A 132 -0.05 2.58 -18.00
CA TYR A 132 -0.04 2.65 -16.53
C TYR A 132 1.30 2.20 -15.91
N ILE A 133 1.85 1.06 -16.35
CA ILE A 133 3.11 0.53 -15.80
C ILE A 133 4.30 1.40 -16.23
N THR A 134 4.33 1.84 -17.49
CA THR A 134 5.43 2.67 -18.01
C THR A 134 5.38 4.11 -17.52
N SER A 135 4.22 4.59 -17.05
CA SER A 135 4.09 5.87 -16.33
C SER A 135 4.60 5.80 -14.88
N GLY A 136 5.09 4.64 -14.43
CA GLY A 136 5.69 4.47 -13.10
C GLY A 136 4.69 4.13 -12.00
N CYS A 137 3.40 4.32 -12.22
CA CYS A 137 2.35 4.02 -11.25
C CYS A 137 2.40 2.54 -10.79
N GLY A 138 2.71 1.63 -11.72
CA GLY A 138 2.86 0.19 -11.45
C GLY A 138 4.02 -0.18 -10.52
N GLN A 139 5.04 0.67 -10.36
CA GLN A 139 6.17 0.35 -9.48
C GLN A 139 5.74 0.35 -8.00
N CYS A 140 4.83 1.26 -7.63
CA CYS A 140 4.23 1.31 -6.29
C CYS A 140 2.94 0.51 -6.20
N HIS A 141 2.07 0.62 -7.21
CA HIS A 141 0.72 0.05 -7.14
C HIS A 141 0.56 -1.33 -7.78
N ALA A 142 1.68 -1.97 -8.12
CA ALA A 142 1.75 -3.32 -8.70
C ALA A 142 1.04 -3.41 -10.08
N PRO A 143 0.99 -4.56 -10.77
CA PRO A 143 0.59 -4.58 -12.19
C PRO A 143 -0.92 -4.36 -12.44
N ILE A 144 -1.76 -4.50 -11.42
CA ILE A 144 -3.24 -4.49 -11.55
C ILE A 144 -3.93 -3.42 -10.69
N PHE A 145 -3.16 -2.48 -10.14
CA PHE A 145 -3.66 -1.33 -9.37
C PHE A 145 -4.62 -1.71 -8.21
N ALA A 146 -4.35 -2.86 -7.56
CA ALA A 146 -5.31 -3.55 -6.70
C ALA A 146 -5.78 -2.73 -5.48
N ASN A 147 -4.86 -2.00 -4.83
CA ASN A 147 -5.18 -1.24 -3.62
C ASN A 147 -6.00 0.02 -3.95
N PRO A 148 -5.62 0.86 -4.93
CA PRO A 148 -6.47 2.00 -5.29
C PRO A 148 -7.85 1.59 -5.82
N ARG A 149 -7.99 0.44 -6.50
CA ARG A 149 -9.32 -0.07 -6.92
C ARG A 149 -10.20 -0.40 -5.73
N ARG A 150 -9.60 -0.91 -4.65
CA ARG A 150 -10.27 -1.15 -3.35
C ARG A 150 -10.65 0.16 -2.67
N THR A 151 -9.77 1.16 -2.70
CA THR A 151 -10.04 2.50 -2.12
C THR A 151 -11.19 3.18 -2.87
N ALA A 152 -11.12 3.27 -4.20
CA ALA A 152 -12.18 3.84 -5.02
C ALA A 152 -13.51 3.11 -4.83
N GLY A 153 -13.50 1.77 -4.86
CA GLY A 153 -14.70 0.98 -4.62
C GLY A 153 -15.28 1.19 -3.21
N GLY A 154 -14.44 1.41 -2.20
CA GLY A 154 -14.88 1.75 -0.85
C GLY A 154 -15.48 3.15 -0.70
N LEU A 155 -14.98 4.12 -1.47
CA LEU A 155 -15.38 5.53 -1.37
C LEU A 155 -16.48 5.93 -2.35
N GLY A 156 -16.81 5.07 -3.32
CA GLY A 156 -17.63 5.44 -4.47
C GLY A 156 -16.88 6.41 -5.40
N GLY A 157 -15.57 6.22 -5.54
CA GLY A 157 -14.69 7.09 -6.33
C GLY A 157 -14.99 7.00 -7.82
N ASP A 158 -15.04 8.16 -8.47
CA ASP A 158 -15.16 8.33 -9.92
C ASP A 158 -13.86 8.89 -10.52
N TYR A 159 -13.91 9.35 -11.77
CA TYR A 159 -12.75 9.95 -12.42
C TYR A 159 -12.29 11.24 -11.74
N GLU A 160 -13.20 12.03 -11.17
CA GLU A 160 -12.84 13.28 -10.48
C GLU A 160 -12.14 12.98 -9.16
N TRP A 161 -12.59 11.97 -8.43
CA TRP A 161 -11.85 11.42 -7.29
C TRP A 161 -10.45 10.97 -7.71
N PHE A 162 -10.33 10.18 -8.79
CA PHE A 162 -9.03 9.68 -9.24
C PHE A 162 -8.09 10.82 -9.68
N LYS A 163 -8.63 11.85 -10.32
CA LYS A 163 -7.90 13.05 -10.69
C LYS A 163 -7.34 13.79 -9.47
N THR A 164 -8.15 13.92 -8.43
CA THR A 164 -7.74 14.49 -7.14
C THR A 164 -6.65 13.63 -6.50
N GLU A 165 -6.81 12.32 -6.49
CA GLU A 165 -5.82 11.39 -5.94
C GLU A 165 -4.47 11.44 -6.65
N VAL A 166 -4.43 11.78 -7.94
CA VAL A 166 -3.16 11.84 -8.69
C VAL A 166 -2.49 13.21 -8.61
N TYR A 167 -3.26 14.30 -8.70
CA TYR A 167 -2.71 15.65 -8.72
C TYR A 167 -2.58 16.28 -7.33
N GLU A 168 -3.35 15.80 -6.36
CA GLU A 168 -3.50 16.42 -5.05
C GLU A 168 -3.44 15.37 -3.92
N HIS A 169 -2.77 14.23 -4.14
CA HIS A 169 -2.70 13.12 -3.18
C HIS A 169 -2.36 13.56 -1.74
N THR A 170 -1.43 14.51 -1.62
CA THR A 170 -0.93 15.05 -0.35
C THR A 170 -1.94 15.92 0.41
N THR A 171 -2.96 16.42 -0.28
CA THR A 171 -4.01 17.29 0.25
C THR A 171 -5.42 16.73 0.06
N SER A 172 -5.56 15.61 -0.65
CA SER A 172 -6.85 14.94 -0.90
C SER A 172 -7.58 14.70 0.42
N PRO A 173 -8.90 14.99 0.53
CA PRO A 173 -9.63 14.88 1.80
C PRO A 173 -9.49 13.52 2.49
N ASP A 174 -9.40 12.43 1.72
CA ASP A 174 -9.25 11.07 2.25
C ASP A 174 -7.84 10.76 2.77
N HIS A 175 -6.87 11.66 2.52
CA HIS A 175 -5.46 11.53 2.87
C HIS A 175 -4.87 12.75 3.58
N ALA A 176 -5.63 13.84 3.72
CA ALA A 176 -5.14 15.12 4.26
C ALA A 176 -4.56 15.00 5.68
N ASN A 177 -5.06 14.04 6.47
CA ASN A 177 -4.59 13.79 7.85
C ASN A 177 -3.61 12.61 7.97
N SER A 178 -3.26 11.95 6.85
CA SER A 178 -2.29 10.87 6.85
C SER A 178 -0.91 11.43 7.20
N ARG A 179 -0.34 10.94 8.32
CA ARG A 179 0.95 11.43 8.84
C ARG A 179 2.13 11.14 7.90
N HIS A 180 2.05 10.08 7.10
CA HIS A 180 3.09 9.68 6.17
C HIS A 180 2.44 9.15 4.89
N LEU A 181 2.55 9.92 3.82
CA LEU A 181 2.09 9.51 2.49
C LEU A 181 3.27 9.02 1.67
N ARG A 182 3.00 7.94 0.93
CA ARG A 182 3.97 7.24 0.08
C ARG A 182 4.10 7.91 -1.28
N MET A 183 2.97 8.34 -1.82
CA MET A 183 2.88 8.98 -3.13
C MET A 183 2.94 10.51 -2.98
N GLY A 184 3.65 11.16 -3.90
CA GLY A 184 3.64 12.61 -4.07
C GLY A 184 2.56 13.07 -5.05
N ASN A 185 2.57 14.35 -5.41
CA ASN A 185 1.64 14.92 -6.38
C ASN A 185 2.24 14.85 -7.79
N TYR A 186 1.46 14.41 -8.77
CA TYR A 186 1.81 14.60 -10.18
C TYR A 186 1.31 15.95 -10.68
N SER A 187 2.03 16.56 -11.62
CA SER A 187 1.49 17.72 -12.35
C SER A 187 0.75 17.29 -13.62
N ARG A 188 -0.13 18.15 -14.10
CA ARG A 188 -0.82 18.00 -15.39
C ARG A 188 0.13 17.97 -16.58
N GLN A 189 1.34 18.52 -16.42
CA GLN A 189 2.39 18.45 -17.43
C GLN A 189 3.05 17.06 -17.43
N GLN A 190 3.22 16.44 -16.27
CA GLN A 190 3.80 15.10 -16.15
C GLN A 190 2.83 14.02 -16.63
N VAL A 191 1.56 14.16 -16.24
CA VAL A 191 0.47 13.24 -16.60
C VAL A 191 -0.71 14.10 -17.07
N PRO A 192 -0.85 14.34 -18.39
CA PRO A 192 -2.00 15.05 -18.95
C PRO A 192 -3.33 14.35 -18.64
N GLU A 193 -4.43 15.09 -18.59
CA GLU A 193 -5.75 14.50 -18.27
C GLU A 193 -6.15 13.38 -19.24
N SER A 194 -5.82 13.50 -20.53
CA SER A 194 -6.09 12.45 -21.52
C SER A 194 -5.36 11.14 -21.18
N THR A 195 -4.11 11.21 -20.74
CA THR A 195 -3.36 10.06 -20.22
C THR A 195 -4.03 9.51 -18.95
N LEU A 196 -4.47 10.39 -18.06
CA LEU A 196 -5.11 9.99 -16.82
C LEU A 196 -6.47 9.30 -17.07
N GLN A 197 -7.22 9.73 -18.07
CA GLN A 197 -8.46 9.08 -18.51
C GLN A 197 -8.19 7.66 -19.02
N GLU A 198 -7.13 7.44 -19.81
CA GLU A 198 -6.75 6.09 -20.24
C GLU A 198 -6.35 5.20 -19.05
N ILE A 199 -5.64 5.75 -18.06
CA ILE A 199 -5.33 5.00 -16.83
C ILE A 199 -6.60 4.68 -16.04
N TRP A 200 -7.56 5.61 -15.96
CA TRP A 200 -8.87 5.37 -15.35
C TRP A 200 -9.66 4.27 -16.05
N GLN A 201 -9.63 4.23 -17.39
CA GLN A 201 -10.28 3.16 -18.17
C GLN A 201 -9.67 1.80 -17.85
N PHE A 202 -8.35 1.68 -17.74
CA PHE A 202 -7.73 0.45 -17.25
C PHE A 202 -8.20 0.11 -15.82
N PHE A 203 -8.12 1.10 -14.94
CA PHE A 203 -8.38 0.99 -13.51
C PHE A 203 -9.81 0.55 -13.16
N ALA A 204 -10.82 1.30 -13.62
CA ALA A 204 -12.21 1.11 -13.23
C ALA A 204 -12.99 0.23 -14.21
N VAL A 205 -12.62 0.24 -15.50
CA VAL A 205 -13.39 -0.45 -16.55
C VAL A 205 -12.76 -1.78 -16.92
N GLU A 206 -11.50 -1.83 -17.34
CA GLU A 206 -10.87 -3.10 -17.73
C GLU A 206 -10.65 -4.03 -16.52
N GLN A 207 -10.29 -3.47 -15.36
CA GLN A 207 -10.04 -4.25 -14.15
C GLN A 207 -11.24 -4.36 -13.21
N GLY A 208 -12.11 -3.34 -13.16
CA GLY A 208 -13.23 -3.26 -12.21
C GLY A 208 -12.82 -2.79 -10.81
N LEU A 209 -13.67 -2.00 -10.15
CA LEU A 209 -13.48 -1.60 -8.76
C LEU A 209 -13.69 -2.76 -7.78
N ARG A 210 -13.07 -2.69 -6.60
CA ARG A 210 -13.06 -3.79 -5.61
C ARG A 210 -13.80 -3.38 -4.35
N VAL A 211 -14.49 -4.33 -3.72
CA VAL A 211 -15.13 -4.11 -2.41
C VAL A 211 -14.08 -4.17 -1.30
N PRO A 212 -14.02 -3.21 -0.38
CA PRO A 212 -13.06 -3.24 0.71
C PRO A 212 -13.54 -4.14 1.85
N ILE A 213 -13.45 -5.46 1.67
CA ILE A 213 -13.74 -6.41 2.76
C ILE A 213 -12.56 -6.46 3.74
N GLY A 214 -12.87 -6.51 5.03
CA GLY A 214 -12.00 -6.89 6.13
C GLY A 214 -12.54 -8.15 6.80
N ALA A 215 -11.65 -9.05 7.21
CA ALA A 215 -12.03 -10.32 7.80
C ALA A 215 -11.05 -10.71 8.91
N GLU A 216 -11.59 -11.03 10.08
CA GLU A 216 -10.83 -11.35 11.27
C GLU A 216 -11.40 -12.57 11.97
N VAL A 217 -10.53 -13.36 12.60
CA VAL A 217 -10.87 -14.47 13.48
C VAL A 217 -10.25 -14.24 14.86
N SER A 218 -11.04 -14.42 15.92
CA SER A 218 -10.55 -14.32 17.30
C SER A 218 -9.59 -15.46 17.64
N ALA A 219 -8.82 -15.29 18.71
CA ALA A 219 -8.30 -16.45 19.44
C ALA A 219 -9.44 -17.40 19.84
N GLY A 220 -9.15 -18.69 19.88
CA GLY A 220 -10.11 -19.71 20.31
C GLY A 220 -10.40 -19.60 21.80
N VAL A 221 -11.68 -19.64 22.18
CA VAL A 221 -12.14 -19.60 23.57
C VAL A 221 -12.67 -20.98 23.96
N PRO A 222 -12.15 -21.61 25.03
CA PRO A 222 -12.68 -22.88 25.52
C PRO A 222 -14.15 -22.79 25.91
N SER A 223 -14.93 -23.82 25.59
CA SER A 223 -16.35 -23.99 25.88
C SER A 223 -16.63 -25.43 26.34
N ALA A 224 -17.85 -25.69 26.80
CA ALA A 224 -18.26 -27.04 27.23
C ALA A 224 -18.23 -28.09 26.11
N LYS A 225 -18.32 -27.66 24.83
CA LYS A 225 -18.37 -28.56 23.66
C LYS A 225 -17.06 -28.59 22.87
N GLY A 226 -16.08 -27.76 23.20
CA GLY A 226 -14.85 -27.61 22.42
C GLY A 226 -14.34 -26.17 22.46
N THR A 227 -13.72 -25.71 21.38
CA THR A 227 -13.14 -24.36 21.28
C THR A 227 -13.92 -23.51 20.30
N THR A 228 -14.42 -22.37 20.77
CA THR A 228 -15.24 -21.43 20.00
C THR A 228 -14.37 -20.33 19.41
N TYR A 229 -14.49 -20.13 18.09
CA TYR A 229 -13.87 -19.04 17.36
C TYR A 229 -14.94 -18.04 16.91
N THR A 230 -14.63 -16.75 16.99
CA THR A 230 -15.49 -15.68 16.50
C THR A 230 -14.93 -15.11 15.21
N LEU A 231 -15.75 -15.08 14.17
CA LEU A 231 -15.42 -14.49 12.88
C LEU A 231 -16.09 -13.13 12.76
N THR A 232 -15.35 -12.12 12.32
CA THR A 232 -15.89 -10.80 11.99
C THR A 232 -15.59 -10.48 10.54
N ILE A 233 -16.64 -10.35 9.73
CA ILE A 233 -16.56 -9.93 8.33
C ILE A 233 -17.18 -8.55 8.21
N GLN A 234 -16.45 -7.61 7.66
CA GLN A 234 -16.89 -6.22 7.53
C GLN A 234 -16.62 -5.70 6.13
N ASN A 235 -17.59 -5.01 5.55
CA ASN A 235 -17.34 -4.14 4.41
C ASN A 235 -16.91 -2.77 4.95
N THR A 236 -15.63 -2.44 4.80
CA THR A 236 -15.05 -1.19 5.32
C THR A 236 -15.29 0.00 4.39
N GLY A 237 -16.20 -0.14 3.42
CA GLY A 237 -16.61 0.93 2.52
C GLY A 237 -17.40 2.01 3.25
N ARG A 238 -17.40 3.22 2.70
CA ARG A 238 -18.14 4.37 3.22
C ARG A 238 -19.64 4.13 3.06
N PRO A 239 -20.44 4.16 4.15
CA PRO A 239 -21.90 4.00 4.08
C PRO A 239 -22.53 4.92 3.03
N GLY A 240 -23.44 4.36 2.22
CA GLY A 240 -24.16 5.09 1.16
C GLY A 240 -23.33 5.49 -0.06
N LYS A 241 -22.03 5.16 -0.12
CA LYS A 241 -21.17 5.44 -1.28
C LYS A 241 -20.42 4.22 -1.81
N GLY A 242 -19.89 3.39 -0.91
CA GLY A 242 -19.07 2.25 -1.28
C GLY A 242 -19.83 1.17 -2.06
N LEU A 243 -19.09 0.22 -2.61
CA LEU A 243 -19.65 -0.95 -3.26
C LEU A 243 -20.15 -1.96 -2.23
N THR A 244 -21.26 -2.61 -2.55
CA THR A 244 -21.80 -3.76 -1.83
C THR A 244 -21.14 -5.03 -2.34
N ALA A 245 -20.74 -5.94 -1.44
CA ALA A 245 -20.39 -7.29 -1.83
C ALA A 245 -21.65 -8.17 -1.84
N GLU A 246 -21.82 -9.02 -2.84
CA GLU A 246 -22.90 -10.02 -2.87
C GLU A 246 -22.31 -11.41 -3.05
N TYR A 247 -23.04 -12.40 -2.51
CA TYR A 247 -22.66 -13.81 -2.51
C TYR A 247 -21.26 -14.00 -1.92
N VAL A 248 -21.09 -13.51 -0.68
CA VAL A 248 -19.83 -13.62 0.04
C VAL A 248 -19.73 -15.03 0.60
N THR A 249 -18.63 -15.71 0.33
CA THR A 249 -18.31 -17.02 0.89
C THR A 249 -17.10 -16.89 1.81
N ILE A 250 -17.23 -17.39 3.04
CA ILE A 250 -16.17 -17.49 4.03
C ILE A 250 -15.78 -18.96 4.14
N THR A 251 -14.52 -19.25 3.85
CA THR A 251 -13.98 -20.61 3.90
C THR A 251 -12.95 -20.71 5.03
N LEU A 252 -13.19 -21.61 5.98
CA LEU A 252 -12.33 -21.88 7.13
C LEU A 252 -11.75 -23.29 7.01
N PRO A 253 -10.52 -23.43 6.50
CA PRO A 253 -9.83 -24.71 6.46
C PRO A 253 -9.79 -25.33 7.85
N LEU A 254 -10.08 -26.62 7.94
CA LEU A 254 -9.96 -27.41 9.17
C LEU A 254 -8.61 -28.14 9.16
N LEU A 255 -8.15 -28.54 10.34
CA LEU A 255 -6.87 -29.25 10.44
C LEU A 255 -6.91 -30.54 9.61
N ARG A 256 -5.95 -30.70 8.71
CA ARG A 256 -5.80 -31.92 7.92
C ARG A 256 -5.16 -33.02 8.77
N GLY A 257 -5.79 -34.19 8.83
CA GLY A 257 -5.18 -35.40 9.39
C GLY A 257 -4.00 -35.91 8.55
N ARG A 258 -3.32 -36.97 9.01
CA ARG A 258 -2.29 -37.61 8.16
C ARG A 258 -2.91 -38.31 6.96
N ASP A 259 -4.13 -38.83 7.15
CA ASP A 259 -4.98 -39.34 6.09
C ASP A 259 -5.94 -38.20 5.62
N PRO A 260 -6.03 -37.89 4.32
CA PRO A 260 -6.98 -36.90 3.78
C PRO A 260 -8.46 -37.17 4.09
N GLU A 261 -8.83 -38.41 4.41
CA GLU A 261 -10.19 -38.79 4.81
C GLU A 261 -10.41 -38.77 6.33
N GLU A 262 -9.35 -38.58 7.13
CA GLU A 262 -9.47 -38.50 8.59
C GLU A 262 -10.15 -37.19 8.99
N VAL A 263 -11.37 -37.31 9.54
CA VAL A 263 -12.08 -36.21 10.19
C VAL A 263 -11.44 -35.95 11.55
N THR A 264 -10.52 -34.98 11.62
CA THR A 264 -9.82 -34.62 12.88
C THR A 264 -10.51 -33.52 13.66
N THR A 265 -11.47 -32.83 13.05
CA THR A 265 -12.18 -31.68 13.60
C THR A 265 -13.67 -31.84 13.35
N VAL A 266 -14.48 -31.63 14.38
CA VAL A 266 -15.94 -31.68 14.31
C VAL A 266 -16.49 -30.28 14.56
N VAL A 267 -17.47 -29.87 13.76
CA VAL A 267 -18.22 -28.63 13.99
C VAL A 267 -19.41 -28.95 14.88
N GLU A 268 -19.35 -28.50 16.13
CA GLU A 268 -20.35 -28.82 17.16
C GLU A 268 -21.56 -27.89 17.10
N GLU A 269 -21.30 -26.61 16.86
CA GLU A 269 -22.31 -25.56 16.81
C GLU A 269 -21.80 -24.34 16.06
N THR A 270 -22.74 -23.59 15.48
CA THR A 270 -22.48 -22.30 14.85
C THR A 270 -23.56 -21.29 15.26
N THR A 271 -23.21 -20.01 15.30
CA THR A 271 -24.17 -18.91 15.51
C THR A 271 -23.95 -17.79 14.50
N GLY A 272 -24.92 -16.88 14.36
CA GLY A 272 -24.87 -15.78 13.39
C GLY A 272 -25.47 -16.11 12.01
N GLY A 273 -25.83 -17.37 11.77
CA GLY A 273 -26.45 -17.85 10.53
C GLY A 273 -25.45 -18.06 9.39
N GLY A 274 -25.94 -18.49 8.22
CA GLY A 274 -25.15 -18.61 7.00
C GLY A 274 -24.22 -19.82 6.89
N TYR A 275 -24.11 -20.68 7.91
CA TYR A 275 -23.32 -21.90 7.82
C TYR A 275 -23.89 -22.87 6.78
N THR A 276 -23.07 -23.28 5.80
CA THR A 276 -23.48 -24.16 4.70
C THR A 276 -22.90 -25.57 4.78
N GLY A 277 -22.12 -25.86 5.83
CA GLY A 277 -21.55 -27.18 6.07
C GLY A 277 -20.04 -27.26 5.88
N ILE A 278 -19.55 -28.49 5.77
CA ILE A 278 -18.14 -28.79 5.50
C ILE A 278 -18.00 -29.23 4.06
N HIS A 279 -17.07 -28.59 3.33
CA HIS A 279 -16.79 -28.88 1.93
C HIS A 279 -15.30 -29.13 1.71
N ARG A 280 -14.96 -29.78 0.61
CA ARG A 280 -13.55 -29.93 0.21
C ARG A 280 -13.04 -28.60 -0.32
N ASP A 281 -12.07 -28.00 0.36
CA ASP A 281 -11.38 -26.79 -0.11
C ASP A 281 -10.20 -27.15 -1.02
N PRO A 282 -10.25 -26.77 -2.31
CA PRO A 282 -9.15 -27.02 -3.23
C PRO A 282 -7.91 -26.14 -2.94
N ILE A 283 -8.06 -24.99 -2.26
CA ILE A 283 -6.95 -24.06 -2.00
C ILE A 283 -6.00 -24.66 -0.96
N THR A 284 -6.53 -25.11 0.18
CA THR A 284 -5.73 -25.73 1.24
C THR A 284 -5.61 -27.24 1.12
N ASN A 285 -6.33 -27.84 0.16
CA ASN A 285 -6.42 -29.29 -0.01
C ASN A 285 -6.83 -29.99 1.31
N SER A 286 -7.82 -29.41 1.98
CA SER A 286 -8.37 -29.88 3.26
C SER A 286 -9.89 -29.72 3.27
N ASN A 287 -10.56 -30.28 4.27
CA ASN A 287 -11.97 -29.97 4.51
C ASN A 287 -12.08 -28.60 5.15
N ALA A 288 -13.07 -27.81 4.77
CA ALA A 288 -13.28 -26.46 5.28
C ALA A 288 -14.74 -26.28 5.71
N ALA A 289 -14.94 -25.62 6.85
CA ALA A 289 -16.25 -25.12 7.23
C ALA A 289 -16.55 -23.86 6.40
N GLU A 290 -17.76 -23.77 5.88
CA GLU A 290 -18.17 -22.67 4.99
C GLU A 290 -19.36 -21.90 5.54
N PHE A 291 -19.31 -20.57 5.36
CA PHE A 291 -20.40 -19.65 5.66
C PHE A 291 -20.68 -18.76 4.45
N GLU A 292 -21.94 -18.38 4.28
CA GLU A 292 -22.39 -17.48 3.23
C GLU A 292 -23.07 -16.23 3.78
N ILE A 293 -22.81 -15.10 3.13
CA ILE A 293 -23.51 -13.83 3.33
C ILE A 293 -24.10 -13.40 1.98
N PRO A 294 -25.44 -13.39 1.81
CA PRO A 294 -26.04 -13.03 0.54
C PRO A 294 -25.65 -11.62 0.06
N SER A 295 -25.56 -10.67 0.99
CA SER A 295 -25.18 -9.29 0.72
C SER A 295 -24.53 -8.65 1.93
N LEU A 296 -23.50 -7.85 1.70
CA LEU A 296 -22.78 -7.08 2.72
C LEU A 296 -22.51 -5.66 2.21
N GLY A 297 -23.39 -4.73 2.60
CA GLY A 297 -23.36 -3.34 2.19
C GLY A 297 -22.23 -2.52 2.86
N PRO A 298 -21.90 -1.33 2.35
CA PRO A 298 -20.83 -0.49 2.89
C PRO A 298 -21.07 -0.12 4.36
N GLY A 299 -20.08 -0.37 5.21
CA GLY A 299 -20.14 -0.16 6.65
C GLY A 299 -20.81 -1.29 7.43
N GLU A 300 -21.43 -2.26 6.76
CA GLU A 300 -22.03 -3.41 7.43
C GLU A 300 -20.97 -4.37 7.97
N LYS A 301 -21.31 -4.96 9.11
CA LYS A 301 -20.52 -5.98 9.80
C LYS A 301 -21.40 -7.19 10.09
N LYS A 302 -20.86 -8.38 9.89
CA LYS A 302 -21.45 -9.66 10.30
C LYS A 302 -20.48 -10.40 11.21
N THR A 303 -21.03 -11.00 12.25
CA THR A 303 -20.29 -11.79 13.22
C THR A 303 -20.91 -13.17 13.32
N PHE A 304 -20.05 -14.18 13.30
CA PHE A 304 -20.42 -15.59 13.39
C PHE A 304 -19.57 -16.25 14.45
N THR A 305 -20.06 -17.35 15.02
CA THR A 305 -19.22 -18.23 15.84
C THR A 305 -19.22 -19.64 15.27
N ILE A 306 -18.10 -20.32 15.47
CA ILE A 306 -17.95 -21.74 15.19
C ILE A 306 -17.27 -22.42 16.38
N THR A 307 -17.92 -23.43 16.95
CA THR A 307 -17.33 -24.25 18.01
C THR A 307 -16.82 -25.54 17.40
N LEU A 308 -15.53 -25.78 17.57
CA LEU A 308 -14.82 -26.94 17.03
C LEU A 308 -14.44 -27.90 18.16
N SER A 309 -14.57 -29.20 17.93
CA SER A 309 -14.08 -30.26 18.82
C SER A 309 -13.15 -31.22 18.06
N GLY A 310 -12.58 -32.21 18.76
CA GLY A 310 -11.61 -33.16 18.20
C GLY A 310 -10.16 -32.67 18.26
N LYS A 311 -9.25 -33.42 17.62
CA LYS A 311 -7.79 -33.18 17.67
C LYS A 311 -7.40 -31.82 17.07
N GLY A 312 -8.16 -31.31 16.11
CA GLY A 312 -7.91 -30.02 15.46
C GLY A 312 -8.47 -28.80 16.17
N ALA A 313 -9.33 -28.98 17.18
CA ALA A 313 -10.05 -27.86 17.82
C ALA A 313 -9.15 -26.78 18.42
N ASN A 314 -7.99 -27.18 18.95
CA ASN A 314 -7.03 -26.29 19.62
C ASN A 314 -5.86 -25.86 18.72
N ALA A 315 -5.82 -26.35 17.47
CA ALA A 315 -4.74 -26.02 16.54
C ALA A 315 -4.89 -24.63 15.90
N GLY A 316 -5.95 -23.90 16.25
CA GLY A 316 -6.36 -22.66 15.58
C GLY A 316 -7.07 -22.94 14.26
N ILE A 317 -7.53 -21.88 13.60
CA ILE A 317 -8.05 -21.95 12.24
C ILE A 317 -6.90 -21.57 11.28
N PRO A 318 -6.38 -22.49 10.46
CA PRO A 318 -5.45 -22.17 9.38
C PRO A 318 -6.01 -21.05 8.50
N ARG A 319 -5.14 -20.22 7.91
CA ARG A 319 -5.47 -19.02 7.10
C ARG A 319 -6.74 -19.20 6.25
N GLY A 320 -7.89 -18.79 6.80
CA GLY A 320 -9.16 -18.82 6.10
C GLY A 320 -9.21 -17.76 5.01
N THR A 321 -10.24 -17.84 4.17
CA THR A 321 -10.41 -16.90 3.06
C THR A 321 -11.83 -16.39 2.98
N VAL A 322 -11.98 -15.21 2.38
CA VAL A 322 -13.28 -14.61 2.04
C VAL A 322 -13.25 -14.23 0.57
N LYS A 323 -14.24 -14.70 -0.18
CA LYS A 323 -14.46 -14.36 -1.60
C LYS A 323 -15.87 -13.79 -1.78
N TRP A 324 -16.10 -13.05 -2.86
CA TRP A 324 -17.44 -12.56 -3.24
C TRP A 324 -17.61 -12.60 -4.75
N GLU A 325 -18.85 -12.77 -5.23
CA GLU A 325 -19.11 -12.87 -6.66
C GLU A 325 -19.44 -11.54 -7.32
N LYS A 326 -20.00 -10.57 -6.57
CA LYS A 326 -20.32 -9.25 -7.11
C LYS A 326 -19.80 -8.11 -6.25
N PRO A 327 -19.43 -6.97 -6.88
CA PRO A 327 -19.29 -6.78 -8.33
C PRO A 327 -18.18 -7.66 -8.93
N ARG A 328 -18.41 -8.18 -10.13
CA ARG A 328 -17.43 -9.02 -10.84
C ARG A 328 -16.28 -8.14 -11.32
N LEU A 329 -15.06 -8.67 -11.20
CA LEU A 329 -13.91 -8.04 -11.85
C LEU A 329 -13.96 -8.30 -13.35
N ASN A 330 -13.79 -7.24 -14.14
CA ASN A 330 -13.82 -7.34 -15.60
C ASN A 330 -12.57 -8.00 -16.18
N SER A 331 -11.52 -8.16 -15.36
CA SER A 331 -10.31 -8.91 -15.71
C SER A 331 -10.50 -10.43 -15.71
N GLY A 332 -11.66 -10.94 -15.28
CA GLY A 332 -11.91 -12.36 -15.09
C GLY A 332 -11.28 -12.96 -13.84
N GLY A 333 -10.63 -12.14 -13.01
CA GLY A 333 -10.13 -12.56 -11.71
C GLY A 333 -11.24 -12.66 -10.66
N THR A 334 -10.97 -13.42 -9.59
CA THR A 334 -11.85 -13.51 -8.42
C THR A 334 -11.25 -12.71 -7.27
N ASP A 335 -12.05 -11.86 -6.65
CA ASP A 335 -11.63 -11.17 -5.45
C ASP A 335 -11.64 -12.13 -4.25
N LEU A 336 -10.51 -12.15 -3.53
CA LEU A 336 -10.31 -12.98 -2.35
C LEU A 336 -9.38 -12.27 -1.37
N ILE A 337 -9.69 -12.35 -0.08
CA ILE A 337 -8.81 -11.92 1.00
C ILE A 337 -8.57 -13.06 2.00
N ALA A 338 -7.42 -13.01 2.69
CA ALA A 338 -7.16 -13.88 3.82
C ALA A 338 -7.86 -13.33 5.08
N ILE A 339 -8.28 -14.24 5.97
CA ILE A 339 -8.77 -13.91 7.30
C ILE A 339 -7.56 -13.71 8.22
N GLY A 340 -7.47 -12.53 8.83
CA GLY A 340 -6.40 -12.19 9.76
C GLY A 340 -6.72 -12.60 11.21
N VAL A 341 -5.67 -12.74 12.03
CA VAL A 341 -5.81 -12.73 13.49
C VAL A 341 -5.55 -11.28 13.95
N PRO A 342 -6.40 -10.70 14.82
CA PRO A 342 -6.20 -9.34 15.33
C PRO A 342 -4.79 -9.16 15.91
N LEU A 343 -4.14 -8.04 15.56
CA LEU A 343 -2.82 -7.70 16.11
C LEU A 343 -2.94 -7.47 17.63
N GLY A 344 -2.14 -8.20 18.41
CA GLY A 344 -2.07 -8.04 19.87
C GLY A 344 -2.90 -9.03 20.70
N GLN A 345 -3.38 -10.12 20.10
CA GLN A 345 -3.91 -11.29 20.82
C GLN A 345 -2.88 -12.41 20.95
#